data_AF-A0A1V5S843-F1
#
_entry.id   AF-A0A1V5S843-F1
#
_cell.length_a   1.000
_cell.length_b   1.000
_cell.length_c   1.000
_cell.angle_alpha   90.00
_cell.angle_beta   90.00
_cell.angle_gamma   90.00
#
_symmetry.space_group_name_H-M   'P 1'
#
loop_
_entity.id
_entity.type
_entity.pdbx_description
1 polymer ?
#
loop_
_entity_poly.entity_id
_entity_poly.type
_entity_poly.pdbx_seq_one_letter_code
_entity_poly.pdbx_strand_id
1 'polypeptide(L)'
;MDRISELSFDFRSRVVVEKKAPKPGIQRLGVFSLEDNVKLTHYSPNESSWDVSSAKGGYLVISESFYPGWRAYLDGRQIPIEIANHVFKCLEIPAGSHRLELRFEPWSFKVGAMISLVSWGVCLVLLLIPQPGPKK
;
A
#
# COMPACT_ATOMS: atom_id res chain seq x y z
N MET A 1 36.32 -7.37 -29.08
CA MET A 1 36.09 -6.10 -28.36
C MET A 1 34.90 -5.42 -29.00
N ASP A 2 34.03 -4.83 -28.18
CA ASP A 2 32.92 -3.92 -28.50
C ASP A 2 31.61 -4.58 -28.97
N ARG A 3 30.44 -4.31 -28.39
CA ARG A 3 30.09 -3.53 -27.21
C ARG A 3 28.65 -3.92 -26.81
N ILE A 4 28.45 -4.12 -25.51
CA ILE A 4 27.17 -4.37 -24.84
C ILE A 4 26.39 -3.05 -24.82
N SER A 5 25.39 -2.82 -25.69
CA SER A 5 24.59 -1.57 -25.61
C SER A 5 23.23 -1.55 -26.34
N GLU A 6 22.43 -2.62 -26.35
CA GLU A 6 21.02 -2.54 -26.79
C GLU A 6 20.05 -3.29 -25.86
N LEU A 7 20.24 -3.13 -24.55
CA LEU A 7 19.24 -3.54 -23.55
C LEU A 7 18.57 -2.30 -22.93
N SER A 8 18.01 -1.41 -23.75
CA SER A 8 17.07 -0.38 -23.27
C SER A 8 15.70 -1.03 -23.08
N PHE A 9 15.60 -1.85 -22.04
CA PHE A 9 14.31 -2.34 -21.55
C PHE A 9 13.56 -1.17 -20.92
N ASP A 10 12.66 -0.57 -21.69
CA ASP A 10 11.88 0.60 -21.28
C ASP A 10 10.69 0.19 -20.39
N PHE A 11 10.93 0.20 -19.08
CA PHE A 11 9.91 -0.07 -18.05
C PHE A 11 8.79 0.99 -17.98
N ARG A 12 8.86 2.09 -18.74
CA ARG A 12 7.79 3.11 -18.74
C ARG A 12 6.56 2.70 -19.55
N SER A 13 6.66 1.69 -20.43
CA SER A 13 5.65 1.45 -21.48
C SER A 13 4.75 0.22 -21.30
N ARG A 14 4.96 -0.62 -20.27
CA ARG A 14 4.08 -1.76 -19.99
C ARG A 14 3.75 -1.84 -18.51
N VAL A 15 2.46 -1.94 -18.22
CA VAL A 15 1.91 -2.36 -16.93
C VAL A 15 1.33 -3.77 -17.11
N VAL A 16 2.02 -4.78 -16.60
CA VAL A 16 1.46 -6.15 -16.50
C VAL A 16 0.70 -6.21 -15.19
N VAL A 17 -0.63 -6.23 -15.27
CA VAL A 17 -1.51 -6.49 -14.13
C VAL A 17 -1.64 -8.00 -14.00
N GLU A 18 -1.03 -8.58 -12.97
CA GLU A 18 -1.12 -10.02 -12.75
C GLU A 18 -2.37 -10.35 -11.93
N LYS A 19 -3.32 -11.03 -12.59
CA LYS A 19 -4.59 -11.62 -12.10
C LYS A 19 -5.86 -10.73 -12.03
N LYS A 20 -6.28 -10.22 -13.20
CA LYS A 20 -7.63 -10.46 -13.76
C LYS A 20 -7.61 -10.02 -15.22
N ALA A 21 -8.09 -10.86 -16.13
CA ALA A 21 -8.13 -10.52 -17.54
C ALA A 21 -8.87 -9.17 -17.73
N PRO A 22 -8.26 -8.19 -18.41
CA PRO A 22 -8.93 -6.93 -18.65
C PRO A 22 -10.13 -7.15 -19.58
N LYS A 23 -11.26 -6.53 -19.26
CA LYS A 23 -12.41 -6.47 -20.19
C LYS A 23 -11.92 -5.87 -21.52
N PRO A 24 -12.24 -6.46 -22.67
CA PRO A 24 -11.77 -5.97 -23.97
C PRO A 24 -12.43 -4.63 -24.29
N GLY A 25 -11.72 -3.56 -23.93
CA GLY A 25 -12.05 -2.16 -24.18
C GLY A 25 -10.88 -1.21 -23.86
N ILE A 26 -9.68 -1.77 -23.62
CA ILE A 26 -8.49 -1.01 -23.23
C ILE A 26 -7.91 -0.30 -24.46
N GLN A 27 -8.23 0.99 -24.58
CA GLN A 27 -7.42 1.91 -25.36
C GLN A 27 -6.11 2.13 -24.59
N ARG A 28 -5.01 1.83 -25.29
CA ARG A 28 -3.63 1.89 -24.81
C ARG A 28 -3.19 3.33 -24.52
N LEU A 29 -2.15 3.43 -23.69
CA LEU A 29 -1.36 4.62 -23.33
C LEU A 29 -2.07 5.61 -22.42
N GLY A 30 -1.44 5.87 -21.28
CA GLY A 30 -1.62 7.12 -20.54
C GLY A 30 -1.19 8.29 -21.41
N VAL A 31 -2.10 8.74 -22.27
CA VAL A 31 -2.34 10.17 -22.41
C VAL A 31 -2.98 10.53 -21.08
N PHE A 32 -2.21 11.12 -20.16
CA PHE A 32 -2.84 11.93 -19.12
C PHE A 32 -3.75 12.88 -19.89
N SER A 33 -5.07 12.78 -19.71
CA SER A 33 -5.94 13.85 -20.19
C SER A 33 -5.38 15.12 -19.55
N LEU A 34 -5.38 16.25 -20.26
CA LEU A 34 -4.93 17.53 -19.70
C LEU A 34 -5.74 17.93 -18.43
N GLU A 35 -6.78 17.17 -18.11
CA GLU A 35 -7.71 17.31 -16.99
C GLU A 35 -7.44 16.32 -15.83
N ASP A 36 -6.54 15.33 -15.99
CA ASP A 36 -6.21 14.38 -14.92
C ASP A 36 -5.16 15.01 -13.99
N ASN A 37 -5.48 15.14 -12.70
CA ASN A 37 -4.60 15.70 -11.69
C ASN A 37 -4.35 14.70 -10.57
N VAL A 38 -3.07 14.45 -10.27
CA VAL A 38 -2.66 13.65 -9.11
C VAL A 38 -1.73 14.50 -8.27
N LYS A 39 -2.10 14.72 -7.01
CA LYS A 39 -1.33 15.54 -6.08
C LYS A 39 -1.06 14.77 -4.80
N LEU A 40 0.22 14.59 -4.47
CA LEU A 40 0.63 14.09 -3.16
C LEU A 40 0.37 15.18 -2.11
N THR A 41 -0.54 14.92 -1.17
CA THR A 41 -0.88 15.87 -0.10
C THR A 41 -0.10 15.59 1.17
N HIS A 42 0.20 14.32 1.44
CA HIS A 42 0.97 13.91 2.60
C HIS A 42 1.83 12.69 2.29
N TYR A 43 3.04 12.69 2.84
CA TYR A 43 3.96 11.56 2.72
C TYR A 43 4.68 11.31 4.04
N SER A 44 4.55 10.09 4.54
CA SER A 44 5.28 9.54 5.67
C SER A 44 5.63 8.07 5.37
N PRO A 45 6.58 7.47 6.09
CA PRO A 45 6.97 6.08 5.85
C PRO A 45 5.84 5.05 5.99
N ASN A 46 4.85 5.34 6.85
CA ASN A 46 3.75 4.43 7.16
C ASN A 46 2.41 4.88 6.54
N GLU A 47 2.35 6.08 5.96
CA GLU A 47 1.12 6.62 5.39
C GLU A 47 1.43 7.60 4.26
N SER A 48 0.69 7.50 3.15
CA SER A 48 0.68 8.51 2.10
C SER A 48 -0.74 8.88 1.69
N SER A 49 -0.97 10.16 1.37
CA SER A 49 -2.27 10.68 0.96
C SER A 49 -2.16 11.43 -0.36
N TRP A 50 -3.14 11.21 -1.23
CA TRP A 50 -3.15 11.72 -2.59
C TRP A 50 -4.53 12.27 -2.92
N ASP A 51 -4.58 13.44 -3.54
CA ASP A 51 -5.78 13.92 -4.20
C ASP A 51 -5.68 13.50 -5.67
N VAL A 52 -6.67 12.77 -6.15
CA VAL A 52 -6.73 12.22 -7.51
C VAL A 52 -8.00 12.72 -8.16
N SER A 53 -7.87 13.40 -9.29
CA SER A 53 -8.99 13.83 -10.12
C SER A 53 -8.82 13.27 -11.52
N SER A 54 -9.81 12.52 -12.01
CA SER A 54 -9.81 12.01 -13.38
C SER A 54 -11.20 11.99 -13.98
N ALA A 55 -11.32 12.45 -15.23
CA ALA A 55 -12.61 12.48 -15.95
C ALA A 55 -13.11 11.07 -16.33
N LYS A 56 -12.20 10.10 -16.51
CA LYS A 56 -12.53 8.74 -16.98
C LYS A 56 -12.24 7.67 -15.95
N GLY A 57 -11.56 8.01 -14.86
CA GLY A 57 -11.00 7.03 -13.94
C GLY A 57 -9.86 6.24 -14.61
N GLY A 58 -9.32 5.27 -13.89
CA GLY A 58 -8.26 4.43 -14.40
C GLY A 58 -7.45 3.78 -13.29
N TYR A 59 -6.27 3.28 -13.64
CA TYR A 59 -5.34 2.71 -12.68
C TYR A 59 -4.30 3.74 -12.26
N LEU A 60 -4.21 3.99 -10.96
CA LEU A 60 -3.09 4.71 -10.37
C LEU A 60 -2.00 3.70 -10.02
N VAL A 61 -0.86 3.81 -10.69
CA VAL A 61 0.35 3.04 -10.39
C VAL A 61 1.29 3.90 -9.56
N ILE A 62 1.65 3.39 -8.39
CA ILE A 62 2.57 4.05 -7.47
C ILE A 62 3.90 3.31 -7.54
N SER A 63 4.95 4.03 -7.92
CA SER A 63 6.32 3.52 -8.10
C SER A 63 7.04 3.21 -6.78
N GLU A 64 6.32 2.68 -5.79
CA GLU A 64 6.84 2.18 -4.52
C GLU A 64 6.73 0.66 -4.50
N SER A 65 7.76 0.02 -3.94
CA SER A 65 7.74 -1.43 -3.74
C SER A 65 6.56 -1.85 -2.85
N PHE A 66 5.80 -2.85 -3.31
CA PHE A 66 4.74 -3.46 -2.51
C PHE A 66 5.33 -4.29 -1.37
N TYR A 67 4.77 -4.12 -0.17
CA TYR A 67 5.06 -4.97 1.00
C TYR A 67 3.74 -5.44 1.62
N PRO A 68 3.64 -6.68 2.13
CA PRO A 68 2.43 -7.12 2.83
C PRO A 68 2.14 -6.25 4.05
N GLY A 69 0.88 -5.80 4.20
CA GLY A 69 0.45 -4.96 5.33
C GLY A 69 -0.03 -3.56 4.93
N TRP A 70 0.19 -3.13 3.69
CA TRP A 70 -0.43 -1.91 3.17
C TRP A 70 -1.93 -2.11 2.95
N ARG A 71 -2.71 -1.09 3.30
CA ARG A 71 -4.13 -0.96 2.99
C ARG A 71 -4.37 0.36 2.29
N ALA A 72 -5.28 0.35 1.32
CA ALA A 72 -5.67 1.55 0.59
C ALA A 72 -7.12 1.90 0.90
N TYR A 73 -7.38 3.19 1.01
CA TYR A 73 -8.69 3.75 1.29
C TYR A 73 -8.98 4.86 0.28
N LEU A 74 -10.08 4.74 -0.44
CA LEU A 74 -10.58 5.76 -1.35
C LEU A 74 -11.81 6.40 -0.71
N ASP A 75 -11.74 7.71 -0.44
CA ASP A 75 -12.79 8.46 0.27
C ASP A 75 -13.21 7.78 1.59
N GLY A 76 -12.23 7.21 2.30
CA GLY A 76 -12.43 6.48 3.55
C GLY A 76 -12.90 5.03 3.41
N ARG A 77 -13.18 4.54 2.20
CA ARG A 77 -13.56 3.13 1.96
C ARG A 77 -12.38 2.30 1.53
N GLN A 78 -12.17 1.15 2.18
CA GLN A 78 -11.06 0.27 1.84
C GLN A 78 -11.23 -0.30 0.42
N ILE A 79 -10.19 -0.15 -0.41
CA ILE A 79 -10.10 -0.71 -1.76
C ILE A 79 -8.92 -1.68 -1.86
N PRO A 80 -8.99 -2.68 -2.76
CA PRO A 80 -7.88 -3.61 -2.95
C PRO A 80 -6.65 -2.89 -3.55
N ILE A 81 -5.46 -3.32 -3.14
CA ILE A 81 -4.20 -2.95 -3.79
C ILE A 81 -3.83 -4.12 -4.71
N GLU A 82 -3.73 -3.84 -5.99
CA GLU A 82 -3.22 -4.78 -7.00
C GLU A 82 -1.72 -4.57 -7.20
N ILE A 83 -1.04 -5.59 -7.75
CA ILE A 83 0.38 -5.51 -8.07
C ILE A 83 0.52 -5.28 -9.58
N ALA A 84 1.01 -4.11 -9.95
CA ALA A 84 1.43 -3.78 -11.31
C ALA A 84 2.92 -4.06 -11.49
N ASN A 85 3.30 -4.60 -12.66
CA ASN A 85 4.71 -4.82 -13.03
C ASN A 85 5.50 -5.62 -11.99
N HIS A 86 4.83 -6.57 -11.33
CA HIS A 86 5.37 -7.44 -10.28
C HIS A 86 5.87 -6.76 -8.99
N VAL A 87 6.03 -5.44 -8.96
CA VAL A 87 6.61 -4.74 -7.79
C VAL A 87 5.85 -3.49 -7.35
N PHE A 88 5.03 -2.88 -8.20
CA PHE A 88 4.39 -1.59 -7.92
C PHE A 88 2.96 -1.77 -7.40
N LYS A 89 2.56 -0.86 -6.50
CA LYS A 89 1.18 -0.78 -6.04
C LYS A 89 0.31 -0.21 -7.17
N CYS A 90 -0.82 -0.83 -7.44
CA CYS A 90 -1.78 -0.42 -8.45
C CYS A 90 -3.17 -0.35 -7.83
N LEU A 91 -3.88 0.75 -8.07
CA LEU A 91 -5.22 0.96 -7.53
C LEU A 91 -6.17 1.38 -8.64
N GLU A 92 -7.32 0.72 -8.74
CA GLU A 92 -8.40 1.16 -9.61
C GLU A 92 -9.11 2.36 -8.96
N ILE A 93 -9.04 3.52 -9.62
CA ILE A 93 -9.68 4.77 -9.20
C ILE A 93 -10.83 5.06 -10.17
N PRO A 94 -12.08 5.17 -9.69
CA PRO A 94 -13.20 5.55 -10.54
C PRO A 94 -13.07 6.99 -11.06
N ALA A 95 -13.91 7.36 -12.02
CA ALA A 95 -13.99 8.73 -12.51
C ALA A 95 -14.53 9.66 -11.41
N GLY A 96 -13.94 10.86 -11.32
CA GLY A 96 -14.27 11.87 -10.32
C GLY A 96 -13.04 12.40 -9.60
N SER A 97 -13.29 13.15 -8.53
CA SER A 97 -12.26 13.64 -7.61
C SER A 97 -12.36 12.85 -6.31
N HIS A 98 -11.24 12.25 -5.91
CA HIS A 98 -11.15 11.31 -4.81
C HIS A 98 -9.93 11.61 -3.95
N ARG A 99 -10.05 11.29 -2.66
CA ARG A 99 -8.92 11.28 -1.73
C ARG A 99 -8.49 9.84 -1.48
N LEU A 100 -7.28 9.53 -1.91
CA LEU A 100 -6.65 8.23 -1.70
C LEU A 100 -5.72 8.28 -0.49
N GLU A 101 -5.85 7.32 0.41
CA GLU A 101 -4.98 7.14 1.57
C GLU A 101 -4.40 5.72 1.55
N LEU A 102 -3.09 5.63 1.67
CA LEU A 102 -2.36 4.37 1.85
C LEU A 102 -1.83 4.33 3.26
N ARG A 103 -2.15 3.27 4.00
CA ARG A 103 -1.72 3.09 5.39
C ARG A 103 -1.04 1.74 5.58
N PHE A 104 0.07 1.73 6.28
CA PHE A 104 0.78 0.51 6.63
C PHE A 104 0.24 -0.02 7.97
N GLU A 105 -0.61 -1.05 7.88
CA GLU A 105 -1.31 -1.65 9.01
C GLU A 105 -1.07 -3.17 9.07
N PRO A 106 0.17 -3.62 9.38
CA PRO A 106 0.53 -5.03 9.36
C PRO A 106 -0.13 -5.80 10.51
N TRP A 107 -0.52 -7.05 10.24
CA TRP A 107 -1.12 -7.94 11.25
C TRP A 107 -0.17 -8.24 12.41
N SER A 108 1.14 -8.32 12.14
CA SER A 108 2.18 -8.55 13.13
C SER A 108 2.20 -7.52 14.25
N PHE A 109 1.91 -6.25 13.94
CA PHE A 109 1.83 -5.19 14.95
C PHE A 109 0.68 -5.44 15.94
N LYS A 110 -0.50 -5.86 15.44
CA LYS A 110 -1.66 -6.20 16.29
C LYS A 110 -1.35 -7.37 17.21
N VAL A 111 -0.69 -8.41 16.68
CA VAL A 111 -0.28 -9.59 17.47
C VAL A 111 0.76 -9.21 18.52
N GLY A 112 1.78 -8.43 18.15
CA GLY A 112 2.79 -7.95 19.09
C GLY A 112 2.19 -7.12 20.22
N ALA A 113 1.26 -6.21 19.91
CA ALA A 113 0.57 -5.42 20.92
C ALA A 113 -0.24 -6.29 21.92
N MET A 114 -0.92 -7.34 21.43
CA MET A 114 -1.61 -8.30 22.31
C MET A 114 -0.65 -9.04 23.23
N ILE A 115 0.48 -9.54 22.70
CA ILE A 115 1.48 -10.26 23.50
C ILE A 115 2.06 -9.35 24.58
N SER A 116 2.37 -8.10 24.24
CA SER A 116 2.87 -7.11 25.20
C SER A 116 1.85 -6.82 26.31
N LEU A 117 0.57 -6.68 25.96
CA LEU A 117 -0.50 -6.45 26.91
C LEU A 117 -0.68 -7.63 27.87
N VAL A 118 -0.65 -8.86 27.35
CA VAL A 118 -0.72 -10.08 28.16
C VAL A 118 0.50 -10.19 29.08
N SER A 119 1.71 -9.96 28.55
CA SER A 119 2.94 -10.01 29.34
C SER A 119 2.93 -8.98 30.48
N TRP A 120 2.47 -7.77 30.19
CA TRP A 120 2.32 -6.72 31.20
C TRP A 120 1.31 -7.11 32.29
N GLY A 121 0.17 -7.70 31.90
CA GLY A 121 -0.82 -8.24 32.84
C GLY A 121 -0.25 -9.34 33.73
N VAL A 122 0.53 -10.27 33.16
CA VAL A 122 1.20 -11.34 33.93
C VAL A 122 2.20 -10.76 34.93
N CYS A 123 3.03 -9.80 34.50
CA CYS A 123 3.97 -9.12 35.39
C CYS A 123 3.26 -8.40 36.55
N LEU A 124 2.13 -7.72 36.28
CA LEU A 124 1.33 -7.08 37.32
C LEU A 124 0.77 -8.10 38.32
N VAL A 125 0.24 -9.23 37.84
CA VAL A 125 -0.27 -10.30 38.70
C VAL A 125 0.85 -10.87 39.59
N LEU A 126 2.02 -11.16 39.02
CA LEU A 126 3.17 -11.68 39.78
C LEU A 126 3.65 -10.70 40.86
N LEU A 127 3.60 -9.39 40.58
CA LEU A 127 3.99 -8.35 41.53
C LEU A 127 2.98 -8.20 42.69
N LEU A 128 1.70 -8.43 42.42
CA LEU A 128 0.63 -8.37 43.43
C LEU A 128 0.54 -9.64 44.29
N ILE A 129 1.13 -10.76 43.86
CA ILE A 129 1.21 -11.97 44.67
C ILE A 129 2.20 -11.73 45.82
N PRO A 130 1.75 -11.84 47.10
CA PRO A 130 2.65 -11.73 48.24
C PRO A 130 3.76 -12.77 48.14
N GLN A 131 5.01 -12.32 48.07
CA GLN A 131 6.15 -13.24 48.00
C GLN A 131 6.26 -13.98 49.34
N PRO A 132 6.29 -15.34 49.35
CA PRO A 132 6.51 -16.09 50.57
C PRO A 132 7.88 -15.72 51.14
N GLY A 133 7.89 -15.16 52.36
CA GLY A 133 9.10 -14.70 53.02
C GLY A 133 10.12 -15.83 53.21
N PRO A 134 11.43 -15.50 53.26
CA PRO A 134 12.50 -16.49 53.29
C PRO A 134 12.32 -17.44 54.48
N LYS A 135 12.34 -18.76 54.21
CA LYS A 135 12.40 -19.79 55.24
C LYS A 135 13.80 -19.74 55.87
N LYS A 136 13.85 -19.42 57.17
CA LYS A 136 15.06 -19.48 58.00
C LYS A 136 15.55 -20.91 58.17
#